data_AF-A0A212R0F2-F1
#
_entry.id   AF-A0A212R0F2-F1
#
_cell.length_a   1.000
_cell.length_b   1.000
_cell.length_c   1.000
_cell.angle_alpha   90.00
_cell.angle_beta   90.00
_cell.angle_gamma   90.00
#
_symmetry.space_group_name_H-M   'P 1'
#
loop_
_entity.id
_entity.type
_entity.pdbx_description
1 polymer ?
#
loop_
_entity_poly.entity_id
_entity_poly.type
_entity_poly.pdbx_seq_one_letter_code
_entity_poly.pdbx_strand_id
1 'polypeptide(L)'
;MTATSLGKPLGFIPSPYGTSIAVYGDRDDENSWVHDIEGCMDMAGVYGAANRAACRAAFKARAGNSITFDIFTDHGGRKVPKVALPRPRQPVYPTLPRGCDMDIPIENWITLALECSNWTTRADALIDICHSNLTHADGFTLPPEIHAIALQILLTATVEHMPDEEIDCIEAAAIYAFTNHAEWSRAGVKWLAPFNKTWFRDWVAKRPKYRTFAAAVRLVDPDLPAWIDGGGNA
;
A
#
# COMPACT_ATOMS: atom_id res chain seq x y z
N MET A 1 8.55 -9.92 -26.65
CA MET A 1 8.62 -8.51 -27.10
C MET A 1 9.55 -7.75 -26.17
N THR A 2 10.52 -7.01 -26.71
CA THR A 2 11.42 -6.14 -25.93
C THR A 2 10.88 -4.71 -25.93
N ALA A 3 11.11 -3.94 -24.85
CA ALA A 3 10.57 -2.59 -24.63
C ALA A 3 10.73 -1.60 -25.80
N THR A 4 11.67 -1.84 -26.73
CA THR A 4 11.85 -1.07 -27.97
C THR A 4 10.67 -1.14 -28.95
N SER A 5 9.70 -2.06 -28.78
CA SER A 5 8.56 -2.20 -29.70
C SER A 5 7.23 -1.65 -29.18
N LEU A 6 7.17 -0.92 -28.07
CA LEU A 6 5.87 -0.45 -27.52
C LEU A 6 5.65 1.06 -27.63
N GLY A 7 6.61 1.82 -28.16
CA GLY A 7 6.50 3.28 -28.29
C GLY A 7 6.61 4.00 -26.93
N LYS A 8 6.11 5.23 -26.85
CA LYS A 8 6.10 6.02 -25.61
C LYS A 8 4.92 5.57 -24.72
N PRO A 9 5.09 5.46 -23.39
CA PRO A 9 3.98 5.19 -22.48
C PRO A 9 2.87 6.25 -22.61
N LEU A 10 1.62 5.78 -22.56
CA LEU A 10 0.42 6.63 -22.53
C LEU A 10 0.14 7.17 -21.13
N GLY A 11 0.56 6.43 -20.12
CA GLY A 11 0.37 6.78 -18.72
C GLY A 11 0.99 5.73 -17.81
N PHE A 12 0.68 5.83 -16.53
CA PHE A 12 1.13 4.91 -15.50
C PHE A 12 -0.03 4.52 -14.59
N ILE A 13 -0.03 3.26 -14.15
CA ILE A 13 -0.95 2.74 -13.13
C ILE A 13 -0.16 2.26 -11.91
N PRO A 14 -0.73 2.30 -10.71
CA PRO A 14 -0.07 1.76 -9.53
C PRO A 14 -0.01 0.24 -9.57
N SER A 15 1.13 -0.33 -9.18
CA SER A 15 1.26 -1.75 -8.90
C SER A 15 0.81 -2.06 -7.46
N PRO A 16 0.40 -3.30 -7.18
CA PRO A 16 0.16 -3.77 -5.81
C PRO A 16 1.34 -3.59 -4.85
N TYR A 17 2.55 -3.39 -5.37
CA TYR A 17 3.79 -3.35 -4.58
C TYR A 17 4.42 -1.95 -4.52
N GLY A 18 3.64 -0.91 -4.86
CA GLY A 18 4.02 0.50 -4.71
C GLY A 18 5.02 0.98 -5.75
N THR A 19 5.03 0.35 -6.93
CA THR A 19 5.74 0.83 -8.13
C THR A 19 4.76 1.28 -9.20
N SER A 20 5.15 2.26 -10.01
CA SER A 20 4.34 2.68 -11.15
C SER A 20 4.64 1.81 -12.37
N ILE A 21 3.60 1.29 -13.00
CA ILE A 21 3.69 0.47 -14.20
C ILE A 21 3.29 1.29 -15.41
N ALA A 22 4.14 1.29 -16.43
CA ALA A 22 3.85 1.95 -17.69
C ALA A 22 2.72 1.22 -18.45
N VAL A 23 1.82 2.02 -19.04
CA VAL A 23 0.74 1.55 -19.92
C VAL A 23 1.06 1.98 -21.34
N TYR A 24 0.91 1.04 -22.28
CA TYR A 24 1.14 1.25 -23.70
C TYR A 24 -0.14 0.92 -24.47
N GLY A 25 -0.35 1.59 -25.60
CA GLY A 25 -1.39 1.20 -26.54
C GLY A 25 -1.04 -0.15 -27.18
N ASP A 26 -2.03 -1.01 -27.35
CA ASP A 26 -1.86 -2.21 -28.15
C ASP A 26 -1.73 -1.82 -29.63
N ARG A 27 -0.86 -2.52 -30.35
CA ARG A 27 -0.64 -2.26 -31.79
C ARG A 27 -1.71 -2.90 -32.66
N ASP A 28 -2.31 -3.98 -32.16
CA ASP A 28 -3.25 -4.80 -32.91
C ASP A 28 -4.71 -4.45 -32.58
N ASP A 29 -4.96 -3.67 -31.52
CA ASP A 29 -6.28 -3.18 -31.11
C ASP A 29 -6.19 -1.79 -30.46
N GLU A 30 -6.73 -0.77 -31.12
CA GLU A 30 -6.72 0.63 -30.64
C GLU A 30 -7.50 0.84 -29.33
N ASN A 31 -8.35 -0.11 -28.93
CA ASN A 31 -9.10 -0.07 -27.66
C ASN A 31 -8.47 -0.92 -26.55
N SER A 32 -7.31 -1.53 -26.82
CA SER A 32 -6.59 -2.39 -25.88
C SER A 32 -5.33 -1.69 -25.35
N TRP A 33 -4.94 -2.09 -24.14
CA TRP A 33 -3.75 -1.59 -23.46
C TRP A 33 -2.89 -2.76 -23.01
N VAL A 34 -1.58 -2.58 -23.10
CA VAL A 34 -0.59 -3.61 -22.73
C VAL A 34 0.47 -3.05 -21.79
N HIS A 35 1.13 -3.96 -21.09
CA HIS A 35 2.29 -3.68 -20.25
C HIS A 35 3.54 -4.30 -20.88
N ASP A 36 4.69 -3.67 -20.66
CA ASP A 36 5.95 -4.29 -20.99
C ASP A 36 6.28 -5.42 -19.99
N ILE A 37 7.36 -6.17 -20.27
CA ILE A 37 7.75 -7.29 -19.40
C ILE A 37 8.11 -6.83 -17.97
N GLU A 38 8.62 -5.60 -17.80
CA GLU A 38 8.92 -5.07 -16.48
C GLU A 38 7.63 -4.79 -15.70
N GLY A 39 6.63 -4.20 -16.34
CA GLY A 39 5.30 -3.99 -15.77
C GLY A 39 4.60 -5.29 -15.40
N CYS A 40 4.70 -6.32 -16.26
CA CYS A 40 4.17 -7.66 -15.94
C CYS A 40 4.88 -8.29 -14.75
N MET A 41 6.21 -8.16 -14.66
CA MET A 41 6.98 -8.64 -13.52
C MET A 41 6.64 -7.89 -12.22
N ASP A 42 6.38 -6.59 -12.31
CA ASP A 42 5.90 -5.79 -11.18
C ASP A 42 4.52 -6.25 -10.72
N MET A 43 3.54 -6.40 -11.63
CA MET A 43 2.21 -6.94 -11.28
C MET A 43 2.29 -8.35 -10.68
N ALA A 44 3.20 -9.18 -11.19
CA ALA A 44 3.40 -10.53 -10.70
C ALA A 44 4.31 -10.59 -9.45
N GLY A 45 4.86 -9.47 -8.97
CA GLY A 45 5.65 -9.42 -7.74
C GLY A 45 7.05 -10.04 -7.84
N VAL A 46 7.62 -10.16 -9.05
CA VAL A 46 8.98 -10.66 -9.27
C VAL A 46 10.00 -9.65 -8.75
N TYR A 47 10.56 -9.95 -7.57
CA TYR A 47 11.47 -9.07 -6.86
C TYR A 47 12.95 -9.47 -7.04
N GLY A 48 13.81 -8.45 -7.16
CA GLY A 48 15.28 -8.61 -7.18
C GLY A 48 15.88 -8.75 -8.58
N ALA A 49 17.06 -8.16 -8.78
CA ALA A 49 17.69 -8.06 -10.10
C ALA A 49 17.96 -9.43 -10.75
N ALA A 50 18.41 -10.41 -9.97
CA ALA A 50 18.71 -11.76 -10.46
C ALA A 50 17.45 -12.49 -10.97
N ASN A 51 16.39 -12.50 -10.16
CA ASN A 51 15.10 -13.11 -10.53
C ASN A 51 14.50 -12.46 -11.77
N ARG A 52 14.52 -11.12 -11.85
CA ARG A 52 14.03 -10.39 -13.02
C ARG A 52 14.84 -10.70 -14.27
N ALA A 53 16.18 -10.83 -14.16
CA ALA A 53 17.00 -11.20 -15.30
C ALA A 53 16.70 -12.61 -15.80
N ALA A 54 16.53 -13.58 -14.89
CA ALA A 54 16.12 -14.95 -15.21
C ALA A 54 14.74 -14.99 -15.86
N CYS A 55 13.76 -14.26 -15.30
CA CYS A 55 12.40 -14.17 -15.85
C CYS A 55 12.39 -13.58 -17.25
N ARG A 56 13.15 -12.51 -17.51
CA ARG A 56 13.31 -11.96 -18.86
C ARG A 56 13.90 -12.98 -19.84
N ALA A 57 14.90 -13.75 -19.41
CA ALA A 57 15.53 -14.76 -20.26
C ALA A 57 14.53 -15.88 -20.59
N ALA A 58 13.80 -16.38 -19.59
CA ALA A 58 12.74 -17.37 -19.79
C ALA A 58 11.63 -16.85 -20.72
N PHE A 59 11.22 -15.60 -20.55
CA PHE A 59 10.18 -14.98 -21.38
C PHE A 59 10.61 -14.89 -22.85
N LYS A 60 11.87 -14.52 -23.11
CA LYS A 60 12.44 -14.51 -24.46
C LYS A 60 12.53 -15.91 -25.06
N ALA A 61 12.89 -16.92 -24.26
CA ALA A 61 12.99 -18.31 -24.72
C ALA A 61 11.63 -18.92 -25.10
N ARG A 62 10.52 -18.42 -24.52
CA ARG A 62 9.15 -18.86 -24.82
C ARG A 62 8.43 -17.99 -25.87
N ALA A 63 9.13 -17.03 -26.49
CA ALA A 63 8.53 -16.11 -27.46
C ALA A 63 7.97 -16.87 -28.67
N GLY A 64 6.65 -16.80 -28.87
CA GLY A 64 5.92 -17.51 -29.92
C GLY A 64 4.94 -18.58 -29.42
N ASN A 65 5.01 -18.94 -28.14
CA ASN A 65 4.04 -19.82 -27.47
C ASN A 65 3.15 -19.03 -26.49
N SER A 66 2.03 -19.63 -26.07
CA SER A 66 1.21 -19.07 -24.97
C SER A 66 2.06 -18.93 -23.70
N ILE A 67 2.13 -17.71 -23.17
CA ILE A 67 2.87 -17.41 -21.94
C ILE A 67 1.88 -17.45 -20.78
N THR A 68 2.00 -18.45 -19.91
CA THR A 68 1.21 -18.55 -18.68
C THR A 68 1.86 -17.77 -17.54
N PHE A 69 1.07 -17.45 -16.50
CA PHE A 69 1.55 -16.78 -15.30
C PHE A 69 2.68 -17.56 -14.57
N ASP A 70 2.80 -18.86 -14.85
CA ASP A 70 3.78 -19.76 -14.21
C ASP A 70 5.22 -19.28 -14.40
N ILE A 71 5.49 -18.60 -15.53
CA ILE A 71 6.81 -18.01 -15.78
C ILE A 71 7.22 -17.04 -14.67
N PHE A 72 6.28 -16.28 -14.10
CA PHE A 72 6.59 -15.35 -13.03
C PHE A 72 6.76 -16.09 -11.71
N THR A 73 5.95 -17.11 -11.44
CA THR A 73 6.04 -17.90 -10.20
C THR A 73 7.35 -18.67 -10.10
N ASP A 74 7.86 -19.19 -11.22
CA ASP A 74 9.17 -19.87 -11.30
C ASP A 74 10.33 -18.94 -10.91
N HIS A 75 10.11 -17.63 -10.94
CA HIS A 75 11.10 -16.61 -10.62
C HIS A 75 10.71 -15.77 -9.40
N GLY A 76 9.95 -16.34 -8.48
CA GLY A 76 9.62 -15.71 -7.18
C GLY A 76 8.48 -14.70 -7.24
N GLY A 77 7.81 -14.58 -8.39
CA GLY A 77 6.53 -13.92 -8.50
C GLY A 77 5.42 -14.72 -7.81
N ARG A 78 4.27 -14.07 -7.60
CA ARG A 78 3.09 -14.65 -6.99
C ARG A 78 1.85 -13.86 -7.38
N LYS A 79 0.69 -14.53 -7.30
CA LYS A 79 -0.59 -13.83 -7.37
C LYS A 79 -0.67 -12.82 -6.22
N VAL A 80 -1.20 -11.64 -6.53
CA VAL A 80 -1.43 -10.58 -5.56
C VAL A 80 -2.30 -11.13 -4.43
N PRO A 81 -1.84 -11.07 -3.16
CA PRO A 81 -2.67 -11.50 -2.04
C PRO A 81 -3.89 -10.61 -1.94
N LYS A 82 -5.04 -11.22 -1.68
CA LYS A 82 -6.29 -10.55 -1.34
C LYS A 82 -6.65 -10.94 0.08
N VAL A 83 -6.65 -9.99 1.01
CA VAL A 83 -6.98 -10.23 2.42
C VAL A 83 -8.26 -9.48 2.75
N ALA A 84 -9.33 -10.23 3.01
CA ALA A 84 -10.63 -9.64 3.33
C ALA A 84 -10.57 -8.70 4.54
N LEU A 85 -11.33 -7.60 4.45
CA LEU A 85 -11.55 -6.60 5.48
C LEU A 85 -13.00 -6.71 5.97
N PRO A 86 -13.31 -7.62 6.90
CA PRO A 86 -14.65 -7.70 7.45
C PRO A 86 -14.96 -6.39 8.21
N ARG A 87 -16.22 -5.95 8.14
CA ARG A 87 -16.67 -4.78 8.89
C ARG A 87 -16.49 -5.04 10.41
N PRO A 88 -15.88 -4.12 11.17
CA PRO A 88 -15.64 -4.31 12.59
C PRO A 88 -16.96 -4.41 13.35
N ARG A 89 -16.97 -5.25 14.40
CA ARG A 89 -18.17 -5.43 15.24
C ARG A 89 -18.54 -4.17 16.01
N GLN A 90 -17.54 -3.38 16.38
CA GLN A 90 -17.68 -2.13 17.12
C GLN A 90 -16.93 -1.04 16.35
N PRO A 91 -17.57 -0.38 15.38
CA PRO A 91 -16.96 0.76 14.71
C PRO A 91 -16.63 1.87 15.72
N VAL A 92 -15.48 2.51 15.55
CA VAL A 92 -15.08 3.74 16.26
C VAL A 92 -16.11 4.84 15.98
N TYR A 93 -16.67 4.86 14.77
CA TYR A 93 -17.73 5.77 14.36
C TYR A 93 -18.99 5.00 13.92
N PRO A 94 -19.92 4.65 14.83
CA PRO A 94 -21.04 3.76 14.51
C PRO A 94 -22.09 4.35 13.56
N THR A 95 -22.20 5.66 13.50
CA THR A 95 -23.16 6.37 12.66
C THR A 95 -22.53 7.63 12.12
N LEU A 96 -22.55 7.85 10.80
CA LEU A 96 -22.18 9.14 10.20
C LEU A 96 -22.91 10.29 10.90
N PRO A 97 -22.23 11.39 11.24
CA PRO A 97 -22.88 12.51 11.90
C PRO A 97 -23.88 13.13 10.92
N ARG A 98 -25.11 13.35 11.39
CA ARG A 98 -26.15 14.01 10.60
C ARG A 98 -26.15 15.49 10.96
N GLY A 99 -25.24 16.26 10.37
CA GLY A 99 -25.12 17.70 10.58
C GLY A 99 -23.74 18.18 10.17
N CYS A 100 -23.68 19.16 9.26
CA CYS A 100 -22.45 19.62 8.59
C CYS A 100 -21.62 20.59 9.44
N ASP A 101 -21.28 20.22 10.68
CA ASP A 101 -20.25 20.95 11.40
C ASP A 101 -18.89 20.38 10.99
N MET A 102 -18.36 20.82 9.84
CA MET A 102 -17.06 20.42 9.28
C MET A 102 -15.84 20.76 10.17
N ASP A 103 -16.08 21.25 11.39
CA ASP A 103 -15.07 21.51 12.41
C ASP A 103 -14.65 20.24 13.18
N ILE A 104 -15.18 19.06 12.84
CA ILE A 104 -14.69 17.79 13.41
C ILE A 104 -13.45 17.33 12.62
N PRO A 105 -12.25 17.26 13.23
CA PRO A 105 -10.99 16.94 12.53
C PRO A 105 -11.04 15.66 11.68
N ILE A 106 -11.88 14.70 12.07
CA ILE A 106 -12.08 13.44 11.35
C ILE A 106 -12.72 13.63 9.97
N GLU A 107 -13.64 14.58 9.80
CA GLU A 107 -14.34 14.80 8.53
C GLU A 107 -13.38 15.31 7.46
N ASN A 108 -12.40 16.13 7.87
CA ASN A 108 -11.33 16.59 6.99
C ASN A 108 -10.42 15.43 6.54
N TRP A 109 -10.12 14.47 7.43
CA TRP A 109 -9.34 13.29 7.05
C TRP A 109 -10.12 12.35 6.13
N ILE A 110 -11.42 12.15 6.39
CA ILE A 110 -12.31 11.36 5.52
C ILE A 110 -12.37 11.99 4.13
N THR A 111 -12.61 13.30 4.06
CA THR A 111 -12.67 14.04 2.78
C THR A 111 -11.36 13.92 2.03
N LEU A 112 -10.22 14.17 2.69
CA LEU A 112 -8.89 14.01 2.10
C LEU A 112 -8.66 12.60 1.52
N ALA A 113 -9.09 11.55 2.25
CA ALA A 113 -8.93 10.17 1.80
C ALA A 113 -9.87 9.79 0.64
N LEU A 114 -11.08 10.33 0.62
CA LEU A 114 -12.08 10.10 -0.43
C LEU A 114 -11.78 10.85 -1.73
N GLU A 115 -11.13 12.02 -1.66
CA GLU A 115 -10.70 12.79 -2.83
C GLU A 115 -9.52 12.12 -3.56
N CYS A 116 -8.83 11.19 -2.90
CA CYS A 116 -7.73 10.43 -3.50
C CYS A 116 -8.26 9.32 -4.43
N SER A 117 -7.80 9.32 -5.68
CA SER A 117 -8.24 8.39 -6.72
C SER A 117 -7.79 6.94 -6.54
N ASN A 118 -6.76 6.68 -5.72
CA ASN A 118 -6.23 5.34 -5.47
C ASN A 118 -5.48 5.27 -4.14
N TRP A 119 -5.09 4.06 -3.73
CA TRP A 119 -4.38 3.83 -2.47
C TRP A 119 -2.97 4.44 -2.43
N THR A 120 -2.30 4.62 -3.57
CA THR A 120 -0.99 5.29 -3.62
C THR A 120 -1.11 6.73 -3.15
N THR A 121 -2.03 7.50 -3.72
CA THR A 121 -2.26 8.90 -3.33
C THR A 121 -2.91 9.01 -1.94
N ARG A 122 -3.84 8.10 -1.62
CA ARG A 122 -4.51 8.06 -0.31
C ARG A 122 -3.54 7.81 0.82
N ALA A 123 -2.67 6.81 0.71
CA ALA A 123 -1.71 6.50 1.76
C ALA A 123 -0.69 7.63 1.94
N ASP A 124 -0.18 8.22 0.85
CA ASP A 124 0.73 9.35 0.95
C ASP A 124 0.06 10.55 1.67
N ALA A 125 -1.21 10.86 1.36
CA ALA A 125 -1.97 11.92 2.04
C ALA A 125 -2.20 11.62 3.54
N LEU A 126 -2.58 10.38 3.87
CA LEU A 126 -2.80 9.94 5.26
C LEU A 126 -1.51 9.91 6.08
N ILE A 127 -0.40 9.48 5.49
CA ILE A 127 0.92 9.50 6.11
C ILE A 127 1.37 10.94 6.36
N ASP A 128 1.15 11.83 5.41
CA ASP A 128 1.53 13.23 5.52
C ASP A 128 0.76 13.95 6.63
N ILE A 129 -0.55 13.73 6.75
CA ILE A 129 -1.33 14.33 7.83
C ILE A 129 -0.99 13.71 9.20
N CYS A 130 -0.73 12.40 9.29
CA CYS A 130 -0.26 11.77 10.53
C CYS A 130 1.09 12.36 10.97
N HIS A 131 2.05 12.45 10.05
CA HIS A 131 3.36 13.04 10.33
C HIS A 131 3.25 14.52 10.74
N SER A 132 2.44 15.30 10.03
CA SER A 132 2.22 16.71 10.36
C SER A 132 1.69 16.85 11.80
N ASN A 133 0.67 16.06 12.18
CA ASN A 133 0.13 16.10 13.54
C ASN A 133 1.15 15.66 14.59
N LEU A 134 1.99 14.66 14.32
CA LEU A 134 3.09 14.28 15.23
C LEU A 134 4.11 15.43 15.42
N THR A 135 4.51 16.10 14.34
CA THR A 135 5.44 17.24 14.44
C THR A 135 4.83 18.41 15.21
N HIS A 136 3.54 18.69 15.05
CA HIS A 136 2.87 19.71 15.85
C HIS A 136 2.70 19.27 17.31
N ALA A 137 2.52 17.96 17.55
CA ALA A 137 2.39 17.37 18.88
C ALA A 137 3.60 17.64 19.79
N ASP A 138 4.80 17.83 19.23
CA ASP A 138 6.02 18.15 20.00
C ASP A 138 5.89 19.43 20.83
N GLY A 139 4.96 20.33 20.49
CA GLY A 139 4.66 21.55 21.25
C GLY A 139 3.68 21.35 22.42
N PHE A 140 3.10 20.16 22.57
CA PHE A 140 2.10 19.87 23.60
C PHE A 140 2.77 19.28 24.85
N THR A 141 2.13 19.47 26.01
CA THR A 141 2.61 18.93 27.30
C THR A 141 2.17 17.50 27.57
N LEU A 142 1.55 16.83 26.59
CA LEU A 142 1.03 15.48 26.73
C LEU A 142 2.12 14.43 26.42
N PRO A 143 2.03 13.22 27.01
CA PRO A 143 2.94 12.14 26.66
C PRO A 143 2.84 11.73 25.18
N PRO A 144 3.96 11.37 24.52
CA PRO A 144 3.98 10.91 23.12
C PRO A 144 2.99 9.78 22.80
N GLU A 145 2.76 8.89 23.76
CA GLU A 145 1.82 7.77 23.66
C GLU A 145 0.38 8.26 23.44
N ILE A 146 -0.02 9.36 24.09
CA ILE A 146 -1.36 9.92 23.93
C ILE A 146 -1.55 10.46 22.51
N HIS A 147 -0.51 11.07 21.93
CA HIS A 147 -0.54 11.53 20.55
C HIS A 147 -0.63 10.36 19.56
N ALA A 148 0.13 9.30 19.80
CA ALA A 148 0.07 8.08 18.99
C ALA A 148 -1.33 7.45 19.02
N ILE A 149 -1.92 7.27 20.21
CA ILE A 149 -3.28 6.74 20.38
C ILE A 149 -4.31 7.61 19.64
N ALA A 150 -4.24 8.93 19.80
CA ALA A 150 -5.18 9.84 19.14
C ALA A 150 -5.12 9.73 17.61
N LEU A 151 -3.91 9.66 17.04
CA LEU A 151 -3.73 9.48 15.59
C LEU A 151 -4.18 8.11 15.11
N GLN A 152 -3.94 7.07 15.91
CA GLN A 152 -4.41 5.72 15.61
C GLN A 152 -5.95 5.68 15.55
N ILE A 153 -6.64 6.33 16.50
CA ILE A 153 -8.10 6.48 16.51
C ILE A 153 -8.58 7.23 15.28
N LEU A 154 -7.99 8.40 14.98
CA LEU A 154 -8.37 9.23 13.83
C LEU A 154 -8.19 8.46 12.52
N LEU A 155 -7.03 7.83 12.31
CA LEU A 155 -6.75 7.01 11.13
C LEU A 155 -7.76 5.87 10.99
N THR A 156 -8.01 5.15 12.09
CA THR A 156 -8.98 4.04 12.11
C THR A 156 -10.35 4.51 11.68
N ALA A 157 -10.82 5.61 12.26
CA ALA A 157 -12.13 6.14 11.97
C ALA A 157 -12.21 6.74 10.55
N THR A 158 -11.10 7.24 10.00
CA THR A 158 -11.01 7.61 8.57
C THR A 158 -11.17 6.38 7.67
N VAL A 159 -10.43 5.30 7.92
CA VAL A 159 -10.48 4.12 7.05
C VAL A 159 -11.77 3.30 7.19
N GLU A 160 -12.54 3.49 8.27
CA GLU A 160 -13.91 2.96 8.39
C GLU A 160 -14.87 3.47 7.32
N HIS A 161 -14.58 4.64 6.76
CA HIS A 161 -15.41 5.26 5.72
C HIS A 161 -14.96 4.91 4.31
N MET A 162 -13.87 4.14 4.17
CA MET A 162 -13.43 3.67 2.87
C MET A 162 -14.28 2.47 2.44
N PRO A 163 -14.64 2.36 1.14
CA PRO A 163 -15.48 1.29 0.63
C PRO A 163 -14.70 -0.02 0.40
N ASP A 164 -13.50 -0.17 0.95
CA ASP A 164 -12.62 -1.31 0.70
C ASP A 164 -13.12 -2.57 1.43
N GLU A 165 -13.31 -3.67 0.68
CA GLU A 165 -13.71 -4.98 1.22
C GLU A 165 -12.53 -5.93 1.39
N GLU A 166 -11.37 -5.59 0.82
CA GLU A 166 -10.13 -6.37 0.91
C GLU A 166 -8.89 -5.49 0.76
N ILE A 167 -7.76 -5.97 1.27
CA ILE A 167 -6.43 -5.42 1.04
C ILE A 167 -5.81 -6.15 -0.15
N ASP A 168 -5.43 -5.40 -1.18
CA ASP A 168 -4.80 -5.91 -2.40
C ASP A 168 -3.49 -5.18 -2.78
N CYS A 169 -3.09 -4.16 -2.04
CA CYS A 169 -1.87 -3.39 -2.28
C CYS A 169 -1.12 -3.03 -1.00
N ILE A 170 0.16 -2.67 -1.17
CA ILE A 170 1.09 -2.41 -0.07
C ILE A 170 0.72 -1.16 0.71
N GLU A 171 0.19 -0.14 0.04
CA GLU A 171 -0.26 1.10 0.65
C GLU A 171 -1.44 0.88 1.59
N ALA A 172 -2.49 0.18 1.11
CA ALA A 172 -3.61 -0.20 1.95
C ALA A 172 -3.14 -1.05 3.14
N ALA A 173 -2.29 -2.06 2.88
CA ALA A 173 -1.80 -2.94 3.92
C ALA A 173 -1.01 -2.20 5.01
N ALA A 174 -0.17 -1.24 4.61
CA ALA A 174 0.62 -0.40 5.50
C ALA A 174 -0.24 0.51 6.38
N ILE A 175 -1.33 1.05 5.84
CA ILE A 175 -2.28 1.88 6.60
C ILE A 175 -3.15 1.03 7.52
N TYR A 176 -3.76 -0.05 7.02
CA TYR A 176 -4.62 -0.92 7.82
C TYR A 176 -3.88 -1.57 8.99
N ALA A 177 -2.58 -1.85 8.84
CA ALA A 177 -1.74 -2.36 9.92
C ALA A 177 -1.69 -1.44 11.16
N PHE A 178 -1.95 -0.14 11.01
CA PHE A 178 -1.95 0.82 12.12
C PHE A 178 -3.33 1.10 12.70
N THR A 179 -4.37 0.39 12.28
CA THR A 179 -5.73 0.62 12.81
C THR A 179 -5.91 0.02 14.20
N ASN A 180 -6.83 0.58 14.99
CA ASN A 180 -7.21 0.08 16.31
C ASN A 180 -8.05 -1.20 16.23
N HIS A 181 -8.61 -1.52 15.06
CA HIS A 181 -9.34 -2.76 14.86
C HIS A 181 -8.35 -3.91 14.70
N ALA A 182 -8.29 -4.78 15.70
CA ALA A 182 -7.35 -5.90 15.71
C ALA A 182 -7.49 -6.81 14.48
N GLU A 183 -8.69 -6.99 13.92
CA GLU A 183 -8.91 -7.70 12.66
C GLU A 183 -8.23 -7.04 11.46
N TRP A 184 -8.30 -5.71 11.37
CA TRP A 184 -7.74 -4.94 10.25
C TRP A 184 -6.24 -4.78 10.38
N SER A 185 -5.75 -4.47 11.58
CA SER A 185 -4.31 -4.45 11.87
C SER A 185 -3.66 -5.79 11.50
N ARG A 186 -4.24 -6.91 11.94
CA ARG A 186 -3.77 -8.26 11.55
C ARG A 186 -3.90 -8.53 10.06
N ALA A 187 -4.93 -8.04 9.39
CA ALA A 187 -5.07 -8.18 7.94
C ALA A 187 -3.94 -7.45 7.19
N GLY A 188 -3.63 -6.21 7.59
CA GLY A 188 -2.52 -5.43 7.05
C GLY A 188 -1.18 -6.12 7.26
N VAL A 189 -0.89 -6.52 8.51
CA VAL A 189 0.35 -7.25 8.84
C VAL A 189 0.45 -8.57 8.05
N LYS A 190 -0.64 -9.33 7.94
CA LYS A 190 -0.68 -10.58 7.17
C LYS A 190 -0.36 -10.36 5.69
N TRP A 191 -0.88 -9.29 5.10
CA TRP A 191 -0.60 -8.95 3.69
C TRP A 191 0.88 -8.57 3.50
N LEU A 192 1.43 -7.76 4.42
CA LEU A 192 2.81 -7.25 4.37
C LEU A 192 3.87 -8.31 4.69
N ALA A 193 3.58 -9.25 5.59
CA ALA A 193 4.57 -10.17 6.15
C ALA A 193 5.45 -10.89 5.11
N PRO A 194 4.92 -11.40 3.99
CA PRO A 194 5.76 -12.06 2.99
C PRO A 194 6.68 -11.12 2.19
N PHE A 195 6.43 -9.81 2.25
CA PHE A 195 7.17 -8.77 1.53
C PHE A 195 8.13 -7.98 2.43
N ASN A 196 8.20 -8.31 3.72
CA ASN A 196 8.95 -7.55 4.72
C ASN A 196 10.44 -7.39 4.40
N LYS A 197 11.02 -8.30 3.62
CA LYS A 197 12.43 -8.28 3.17
C LYS A 197 12.60 -7.89 1.69
N THR A 198 11.51 -7.55 1.01
CA THR A 198 11.47 -7.27 -0.44
C THR A 198 10.80 -5.93 -0.71
N TRP A 199 9.65 -5.94 -1.39
CA TRP A 199 8.90 -4.75 -1.80
C TRP A 199 8.58 -3.83 -0.63
N PHE A 200 8.16 -4.37 0.51
CA PHE A 200 7.82 -3.55 1.67
C PHE A 200 9.04 -2.88 2.28
N ARG A 201 10.16 -3.58 2.41
CA ARG A 201 11.42 -2.97 2.87
C ARG A 201 11.80 -1.75 2.03
N ASP A 202 11.77 -1.90 0.71
CA ASP A 202 12.15 -0.82 -0.20
C ASP A 202 11.11 0.32 -0.19
N TRP A 203 9.84 -0.02 -0.03
CA TRP A 203 8.74 0.94 0.09
C TRP A 203 8.87 1.79 1.36
N VAL A 204 9.15 1.16 2.51
CA VAL A 204 9.39 1.82 3.81
C VAL A 204 10.64 2.69 3.77
N ALA A 205 11.74 2.20 3.17
CA ALA A 205 12.98 2.95 3.06
C ALA A 205 12.82 4.28 2.31
N LYS A 206 11.91 4.33 1.34
CA LYS A 206 11.58 5.54 0.57
C LYS A 206 10.61 6.49 1.27
N ARG A 207 10.05 6.11 2.43
CA ARG A 207 8.99 6.84 3.13
C ARG A 207 9.39 7.15 4.58
N PRO A 208 10.26 8.15 4.82
CA PRO A 208 10.67 8.52 6.17
C PRO A 208 9.50 8.96 7.06
N LYS A 209 8.51 9.67 6.51
CA LYS A 209 7.31 10.10 7.26
C LYS A 209 6.49 8.91 7.78
N TYR A 210 6.36 7.86 6.96
CA TYR A 210 5.74 6.60 7.37
C TYR A 210 6.48 5.98 8.56
N ARG A 211 7.81 5.94 8.52
CA ARG A 211 8.63 5.38 9.61
C ARG A 211 8.45 6.14 10.92
N THR A 212 8.39 7.47 10.87
CA THR A 212 8.12 8.30 12.06
C THR A 212 6.77 7.93 12.67
N PHE A 213 5.72 7.84 11.84
CA PHE A 213 4.39 7.46 12.32
C PHE A 213 4.37 6.02 12.86
N ALA A 214 4.96 5.08 12.14
CA ALA A 214 5.05 3.67 12.54
C ALA A 214 5.76 3.51 13.90
N ALA A 215 6.86 4.23 14.12
CA ALA A 215 7.58 4.21 15.38
C ALA A 215 6.73 4.75 16.54
N ALA A 216 5.93 5.80 16.32
CA ALA A 216 5.01 6.34 17.31
C ALA A 216 3.90 5.34 17.67
N VAL A 217 3.27 4.70 16.68
CA VAL A 217 2.21 3.70 16.92
C VAL A 217 2.76 2.48 17.67
N ARG A 218 3.99 2.04 17.38
CA ARG A 218 4.64 0.94 18.10
C ARG A 218 4.90 1.21 19.59
N LEU A 219 4.88 2.46 20.05
CA LEU A 219 4.95 2.78 21.48
C LEU A 219 3.70 2.32 22.22
N VAL A 220 2.56 2.26 21.54
CA VAL A 220 1.23 2.01 22.13
C VAL A 220 0.62 0.68 21.69
N ASP A 221 1.11 0.12 20.59
CA ASP A 221 0.77 -1.23 20.12
C ASP A 221 2.06 -2.08 20.02
N PRO A 222 2.46 -2.76 21.12
CA PRO A 222 3.67 -3.59 21.15
C PRO A 222 3.53 -4.89 20.33
N ASP A 223 2.31 -5.28 19.93
CA ASP A 223 2.08 -6.46 19.11
C ASP A 223 2.40 -6.20 17.62
N LEU A 224 2.52 -4.93 17.21
CA LEU A 224 2.99 -4.58 15.89
C LEU A 224 4.43 -5.05 15.66
N PRO A 225 4.69 -5.84 14.60
CA PRO A 225 6.03 -6.37 14.35
C PRO A 225 7.08 -5.27 14.18
N ALA A 226 8.26 -5.46 14.77
CA ALA A 226 9.35 -4.47 14.71
C ALA A 226 9.87 -4.16 13.30
N TRP A 227 9.61 -5.02 12.31
CA TRP A 227 9.99 -4.74 10.92
C TRP A 227 9.06 -3.72 10.24
N ILE A 228 7.92 -3.36 10.86
CA ILE A 228 6.92 -2.49 10.23
C ILE A 228 7.41 -1.05 10.05
N ASP A 229 8.23 -0.52 10.97
CA ASP A 229 8.84 0.81 10.89
C ASP A 229 10.22 0.79 10.18
N GLY A 230 10.59 -0.37 9.62
CA GLY A 230 11.92 -0.64 9.07
C GLY A 230 12.97 -1.05 10.10
N GLY A 231 12.58 -1.28 11.37
CA GLY A 231 13.44 -1.61 12.52
C GLY A 231 13.80 -3.09 12.67
N GLY A 232 13.60 -3.93 11.65
CA GLY A 232 14.15 -5.27 11.62
C GLY A 232 15.54 -5.24 10.99
N ASN A 233 16.59 -5.54 11.76
CA ASN A 233 17.95 -5.68 11.23
C ASN A 233 17.95 -6.47 9.91
N ALA A 234 18.60 -5.88 8.90
CA ALA A 234 19.07 -6.58 7.71
C ALA A 234 20.02 -7.72 8.10
#